data_AF-A0A1T4JC81-F1
#
_entry.id   AF-A0A1T4JC81-F1
#
_cell.length_a   1.000
_cell.length_b   1.000
_cell.length_c   1.000
_cell.angle_alpha   90.00
_cell.angle_beta   90.00
_cell.angle_gamma   90.00
#
_symmetry.space_group_name_H-M   'P 1'
#
loop_
_entity.id
_entity.type
_entity.pdbx_description
1 polymer ?
#
loop_
_entity_poly.entity_id
_entity_poly.type
_entity_poly.pdbx_seq_one_letter_code
_entity_poly.pdbx_strand_id
1 'polypeptide(L)'
;MEIEKTNRMNALFEFYSTLLTEKQMNYMELYYADDFSLGEIAEEYEVSRQAVYDNIKRTSKILEDYEKKLHLFSDYIVREQILEKMTAYITDKYPEDKKLLEYVQQIQAIEE
;
A
#
# COMPACT_ATOMS: atom_id res chain seq x y z
N MET A 1 14.85 5.38 -6.48
CA MET A 1 14.73 6.70 -5.83
C MET A 1 13.40 7.41 -6.07
N GLU A 2 12.95 7.70 -7.30
CA GLU A 2 11.58 8.22 -7.53
C GLU A 2 10.52 7.10 -7.62
N ILE A 3 10.80 6.04 -8.39
CA ILE A 3 9.90 4.88 -8.54
C ILE A 3 9.61 4.19 -7.19
N GLU A 4 10.63 4.02 -6.34
CA GLU A 4 10.47 3.41 -5.01
C GLU A 4 9.59 4.25 -4.08
N LYS A 5 9.63 5.58 -4.21
CA LYS A 5 8.76 6.48 -3.43
C LYS A 5 7.32 6.41 -3.93
N THR A 6 7.11 6.33 -5.25
CA THR A 6 5.79 6.12 -5.84
C THR A 6 5.19 4.79 -5.39
N ASN A 7 5.93 3.68 -5.51
CA ASN A 7 5.47 2.36 -5.10
C ASN A 7 5.14 2.29 -3.60
N ARG A 8 5.98 2.91 -2.76
CA ARG A 8 5.70 3.01 -1.32
C ARG A 8 4.41 3.79 -1.08
N MET A 9 4.23 4.93 -1.73
CA MET A 9 3.03 5.75 -1.53
C MET A 9 1.76 5.02 -1.97
N ASN A 10 1.83 4.26 -3.07
CA ASN A 10 0.73 3.40 -3.52
C ASN A 10 0.34 2.38 -2.45
N ALA A 11 1.34 1.66 -1.91
CA ALA A 11 1.07 0.71 -0.84
C ALA A 11 0.48 1.41 0.40
N LEU A 12 1.05 2.53 0.85
CA LEU A 12 0.48 3.26 1.99
C LEU A 12 -0.94 3.75 1.72
N PHE A 13 -1.26 4.13 0.49
CA PHE A 13 -2.62 4.52 0.11
C PHE A 13 -3.57 3.32 0.20
N GLU A 14 -3.18 2.13 -0.28
CA GLU A 14 -3.99 0.90 -0.14
C GLU A 14 -4.30 0.60 1.32
N PHE A 15 -3.31 0.67 2.22
CA PHE A 15 -3.49 0.38 3.64
C PHE A 15 -4.30 1.44 4.41
N TYR A 16 -4.25 2.71 4.00
CA TYR A 16 -4.76 3.82 4.82
C TYR A 16 -5.76 4.74 4.12
N SER A 17 -6.17 4.46 2.87
CA SER A 17 -7.14 5.25 2.09
C SER A 17 -8.43 5.53 2.86
N THR A 18 -8.95 4.53 3.57
CA THR A 18 -10.19 4.61 4.36
C THR A 18 -10.12 5.58 5.55
N LEU A 19 -8.92 5.99 5.97
CA LEU A 19 -8.69 6.97 7.03
C LEU A 19 -8.55 8.41 6.50
N LEU A 20 -8.60 8.59 5.18
CA LEU A 20 -8.54 9.89 4.53
C LEU A 20 -9.95 10.51 4.43
N THR A 21 -10.00 11.83 4.31
CA THR A 21 -11.24 12.50 3.89
C THR A 21 -11.49 12.23 2.40
N GLU A 22 -12.76 12.28 1.96
CA GLU A 22 -13.14 12.05 0.55
C GLU A 22 -12.30 12.87 -0.43
N LYS A 23 -12.09 14.17 -0.15
CA LYS A 23 -11.29 15.03 -1.03
C LYS A 23 -9.82 14.61 -1.12
N GLN A 24 -9.24 14.14 -0.02
CA GLN A 24 -7.86 13.64 -0.01
C GLN A 24 -7.76 12.31 -0.76
N MET A 25 -8.73 11.42 -0.53
CA MET A 25 -8.80 10.12 -1.18
C MET A 25 -8.92 10.27 -2.69
N ASN A 26 -9.90 11.05 -3.18
CA ASN A 26 -10.15 11.20 -4.62
C ASN A 26 -8.94 11.77 -5.37
N TYR A 27 -8.22 12.74 -4.79
CA TYR A 27 -7.03 13.32 -5.44
C TYR A 27 -5.87 12.31 -5.50
N MET A 28 -5.72 11.48 -4.47
CA MET A 28 -4.71 10.43 -4.43
C MET A 28 -5.06 9.30 -5.38
N GLU A 29 -6.32 8.89 -5.45
CA GLU A 29 -6.83 7.85 -6.36
C GLU A 29 -6.61 8.25 -7.81
N LEU A 30 -7.07 9.44 -8.22
CA LEU A 30 -6.87 9.92 -9.59
C LEU A 30 -5.39 9.99 -9.97
N TYR A 31 -4.52 10.41 -9.03
CA TYR A 31 -3.10 10.56 -9.31
C TYR A 31 -2.32 9.23 -9.31
N TYR A 32 -2.61 8.31 -8.39
CA TYR A 32 -1.82 7.09 -8.17
C TYR A 32 -2.46 5.82 -8.75
N ALA A 33 -3.78 5.75 -8.86
CA ALA A 33 -4.51 4.62 -9.41
C ALA A 33 -4.91 4.84 -10.88
N ASP A 34 -5.38 6.05 -11.22
CA ASP A 34 -5.87 6.36 -12.57
C ASP A 34 -4.85 7.08 -13.47
N ASP A 35 -3.62 7.31 -12.98
CA ASP A 35 -2.52 7.98 -13.70
C ASP A 35 -2.85 9.39 -14.24
N PHE A 36 -3.82 10.10 -13.63
CA PHE A 36 -4.12 11.48 -14.01
C PHE A 36 -2.95 12.41 -13.65
N SER A 37 -2.65 13.35 -14.53
CA SER A 37 -1.76 14.45 -14.23
C SER A 37 -2.40 15.45 -13.26
N LEU A 38 -1.56 16.21 -12.55
CA LEU A 38 -2.02 17.32 -11.69
C LEU A 38 -2.84 18.37 -12.43
N GLY A 39 -2.67 18.49 -13.76
CA GLY A 39 -3.44 19.39 -14.61
C GLY A 39 -4.84 18.86 -14.85
N GLU A 40 -4.97 17.59 -15.21
CA GLU A 40 -6.26 16.92 -15.45
C GLU A 40 -7.12 16.92 -14.17
N ILE A 41 -6.53 16.62 -13.01
CA ILE A 41 -7.23 16.71 -11.72
C ILE A 41 -7.66 18.15 -11.40
N ALA A 42 -6.83 19.14 -11.76
CA ALA A 42 -7.14 20.54 -11.52
C ALA A 42 -8.31 21.03 -12.39
N GLU A 43 -8.37 20.59 -13.65
CA GLU A 43 -9.47 20.87 -14.57
C GLU A 43 -10.77 20.20 -14.10
N GLU A 44 -10.73 18.91 -13.74
CA GLU A 44 -11.90 18.14 -13.27
C GLU A 44 -12.56 18.77 -12.03
N TYR A 45 -11.75 19.28 -11.10
CA TYR A 45 -12.24 19.87 -9.85
C TYR A 45 -12.35 21.40 -9.87
N GLU A 46 -12.11 22.04 -11.01
CA GLU A 46 -12.10 23.51 -11.18
C GLU A 46 -11.21 24.24 -10.14
N VAL A 47 -10.04 23.67 -9.84
CA VAL A 47 -9.06 24.22 -8.89
C VAL A 47 -7.74 24.54 -9.58
N SER A 48 -6.83 25.22 -8.89
CA SER A 48 -5.48 25.42 -9.42
C SER A 48 -4.65 24.13 -9.34
N ARG A 49 -3.77 23.91 -10.33
CA ARG A 49 -2.75 22.85 -10.30
C ARG A 49 -1.92 22.85 -9.01
N GLN A 50 -1.64 24.04 -8.47
CA GLN A 50 -0.90 24.18 -7.20
C GLN A 50 -1.72 23.64 -6.01
N ALA A 51 -3.03 23.87 -5.99
CA ALA A 51 -3.90 23.36 -4.94
C ALA A 51 -3.96 21.83 -4.93
N VAL A 52 -3.98 21.20 -6.11
CA VAL A 52 -3.89 19.73 -6.24
C VAL A 52 -2.54 19.23 -5.72
N TYR A 53 -1.44 19.83 -6.17
CA TYR A 53 -0.09 19.47 -5.73
C TYR A 53 0.07 19.56 -4.20
N ASP A 54 -0.38 20.67 -3.60
CA ASP A 54 -0.28 20.89 -2.17
C ASP A 54 -1.14 19.89 -1.37
N ASN A 55 -2.29 19.50 -1.92
CA ASN A 55 -3.15 18.49 -1.31
C ASN A 55 -2.46 17.12 -1.33
N ILE A 56 -2.03 16.63 -2.49
CA ILE A 56 -1.35 15.34 -2.64
C ILE A 56 -0.15 15.28 -1.70
N LYS A 57 0.71 16.32 -1.71
CA LYS A 57 1.90 16.38 -0.85
C LYS A 57 1.55 16.33 0.64
N ARG A 58 0.47 16.99 1.06
CA ARG A 58 0.01 16.95 2.47
C ARG A 58 -0.54 15.58 2.83
N THR A 59 -1.33 14.98 1.93
CA THR A 59 -1.92 13.66 2.12
C THR A 59 -0.84 12.58 2.19
N SER A 60 0.18 12.62 1.34
CA SER A 60 1.35 11.75 1.42
C SER A 60 2.03 11.80 2.80
N LYS A 61 2.13 12.98 3.40
CA LYS A 61 2.68 13.13 4.76
C LYS A 61 1.79 12.49 5.82
N ILE A 62 0.47 12.62 5.67
CA ILE A 62 -0.51 11.99 6.57
C ILE A 62 -0.37 10.46 6.51
N LEU A 63 -0.28 9.89 5.31
CA LEU A 63 -0.09 8.45 5.11
C LEU A 63 1.19 7.94 5.76
N GLU A 64 2.31 8.64 5.59
CA GLU A 64 3.57 8.29 6.26
C GLU A 64 3.47 8.43 7.79
N ASP A 65 2.71 9.40 8.30
CA ASP A 65 2.50 9.55 9.74
C ASP A 65 1.55 8.48 10.31
N TYR A 66 0.62 7.95 9.51
CA TYR A 66 -0.14 6.75 9.87
C TYR A 66 0.77 5.53 9.92
N GLU A 67 1.63 5.33 8.92
CA GLU A 67 2.57 4.20 8.90
C GLU A 67 3.52 4.22 10.10
N LYS A 68 4.05 5.38 10.48
CA LYS A 68 4.89 5.51 11.68
C LYS A 68 4.20 5.13 12.99
N LYS A 69 2.86 5.14 13.02
CA LYS A 69 2.07 4.88 14.23
C LYS A 69 1.45 3.48 14.23
N LEU A 70 1.05 3.01 13.06
CA LEU A 70 0.25 1.79 12.89
C LEU A 70 1.05 0.63 12.33
N HIS A 71 2.13 0.90 11.58
CA HIS A 71 3.05 -0.10 11.05
C HIS A 71 2.41 -1.18 10.16
N LEU A 72 1.22 -0.94 9.59
CA LEU A 72 0.49 -1.98 8.87
C LEU A 72 1.26 -2.48 7.64
N PHE A 73 1.85 -1.56 6.87
CA PHE A 73 2.61 -1.94 5.68
C PHE A 73 3.94 -2.61 6.05
N SER A 74 4.68 -2.06 7.01
CA SER A 74 5.94 -2.67 7.45
C SER A 74 5.75 -4.05 8.07
N ASP A 75 4.72 -4.23 8.89
CA ASP A 75 4.39 -5.53 9.48
C ASP A 75 3.94 -6.53 8.41
N TYR A 76 3.17 -6.09 7.40
CA TYR A 76 2.82 -6.92 6.24
C TYR A 76 4.06 -7.45 5.51
N ILE A 77 5.02 -6.56 5.18
CA ILE A 77 6.27 -6.98 4.53
C ILE A 77 7.06 -7.99 5.38
N VAL A 78 7.08 -7.80 6.70
CA VAL A 78 7.76 -8.75 7.60
C VAL A 78 7.04 -10.09 7.64
N ARG A 79 5.71 -10.12 7.70
CA ARG A 79 4.92 -11.35 7.69
C ARG A 79 5.10 -12.12 6.39
N GLU A 80 5.04 -11.45 5.24
CA GLU A 80 5.31 -12.04 3.93
C GLU A 80 6.69 -12.70 3.88
N GLN A 81 7.73 -12.00 4.30
CA GLN A 81 9.09 -12.57 4.35
C GLN A 81 9.21 -13.79 5.27
N ILE A 82 8.44 -13.82 6.37
CA ILE A 82 8.42 -14.97 7.28
C ILE A 82 7.69 -16.14 6.64
N LEU A 83 6.54 -15.90 6.00
CA LEU A 83 5.74 -16.92 5.32
C LEU A 83 6.50 -17.55 4.15
N GLU A 84 7.24 -16.76 3.37
CA GLU A 84 8.16 -17.25 2.33
C GLU A 84 9.23 -18.18 2.92
N LYS A 85 9.90 -17.75 4.01
CA LYS A 85 10.92 -18.56 4.69
C LYS A 85 10.34 -19.84 5.26
N MET A 86 9.14 -19.79 5.85
CA MET A 86 8.44 -20.96 6.35
C MET A 86 8.14 -21.94 5.22
N THR A 87 7.59 -21.45 4.11
CA THR A 87 7.28 -22.27 2.93
C THR A 87 8.53 -22.96 2.37
N ALA A 88 9.63 -22.22 2.23
CA ALA A 88 10.90 -22.77 1.77
C ALA A 88 11.44 -23.84 2.75
N TYR A 89 11.40 -23.57 4.05
CA TYR A 89 11.85 -24.50 5.08
C TYR A 89 11.01 -25.78 5.13
N ILE A 90 9.69 -25.67 5.05
CA ILE A 90 8.76 -26.82 5.05
C ILE A 90 8.99 -27.67 3.80
N THR A 91 9.14 -27.04 2.64
CA THR A 91 9.38 -27.76 1.38
C THR A 91 10.71 -28.51 1.40
N ASP A 92 11.76 -27.96 2.02
CA ASP A 92 13.07 -28.61 2.15
C ASP A 92 13.08 -29.74 3.20
N LYS A 93 12.46 -29.52 4.37
CA LYS A 93 12.58 -30.44 5.52
C LYS A 93 11.42 -31.41 5.70
N TYR A 94 10.22 -31.04 5.24
CA TYR A 94 8.98 -31.76 5.46
C TYR A 94 8.12 -31.84 4.17
N PRO A 95 8.67 -32.28 3.02
CA PRO A 95 7.97 -32.24 1.73
C PRO A 95 6.68 -33.09 1.67
N GLU A 96 6.57 -34.11 2.50
CA GLU A 96 5.38 -34.98 2.57
C GLU A 96 4.29 -34.46 3.52
N ASP A 97 4.60 -33.45 4.36
CA ASP A 97 3.63 -32.86 5.29
C ASP A 97 2.78 -31.78 4.60
N LYS A 98 1.86 -32.25 3.77
CA LYS A 98 0.97 -31.38 2.99
C LYS A 98 0.06 -30.52 3.87
N LYS A 99 -0.28 -30.96 5.08
CA LYS A 99 -1.12 -30.21 6.01
C LYS A 99 -0.41 -28.97 6.54
N LEU A 100 0.87 -29.09 6.84
CA LEU A 100 1.66 -27.96 7.31
C LEU A 100 1.78 -26.89 6.21
N LEU A 101 1.98 -27.29 4.96
CA LEU A 101 1.98 -26.37 3.83
C LEU A 101 0.59 -25.73 3.63
N GLU A 102 -0.49 -26.50 3.77
CA GLU A 102 -1.86 -26.00 3.68
C GLU A 102 -2.15 -24.93 4.73
N TYR A 103 -1.70 -25.10 5.98
CA TYR A 103 -1.87 -24.08 7.03
C TYR A 103 -1.11 -22.78 6.73
N VAL A 104 0.10 -22.86 6.16
CA VAL A 104 0.85 -21.67 5.75
C VAL A 104 0.13 -20.94 4.62
N GLN A 105 -0.39 -21.69 3.63
CA GLN A 105 -1.18 -21.13 2.54
C GLN A 105 -2.48 -20.47 3.03
N GLN A 106 -3.15 -21.06 4.04
CA GLN A 106 -4.33 -20.45 4.65
C GLN A 106 -4.00 -19.13 5.35
N ILE A 107 -2.84 -19.00 6.00
CA ILE A 107 -2.42 -17.73 6.61
C ILE A 107 -2.14 -16.68 5.53
N GLN A 108 -1.43 -17.03 4.46
CA GLN A 108 -1.17 -16.13 3.33
C GLN A 108 -2.48 -15.60 2.72
N ALA A 109 -3.48 -16.47 2.54
CA ALA A 109 -4.78 -16.09 1.98
C ALA A 109 -5.63 -15.17 2.88
N ILE A 110 -5.26 -14.95 4.14
CA ILE A 110 -5.95 -13.98 5.03
C ILE A 110 -5.39 -12.56 4.83
N GLU A 111 -4.15 -12.45 4.36
CA GLU A 111 -3.47 -11.17 4.20
C GLU A 111 -3.65 -10.56 2.80
N GLU A 112 -4.10 -11.34 1.81
CA GLU A 112 -4.57 -10.91 0.48
C GLU A 112 -6.02 -10.43 0.50
#